data_AF-A0A965YZK7-F1
#
_entry.id   AF-A0A965YZK7-F1
#
_cell.length_a   1.000
_cell.length_b   1.000
_cell.length_c   1.000
_cell.angle_alpha   90.00
_cell.angle_beta   90.00
_cell.angle_gamma   90.00
#
_symmetry.space_group_name_H-M   'P 1'
#
loop_
_entity.id
_entity.type
_entity.pdbx_description
1 polymer ?
#
loop_
_entity_poly.entity_id
_entity_poly.type
_entity_poly.pdbx_seq_one_letter_code
_entity_poly.pdbx_strand_id
1 'polypeptide(L)'
;SERSQLIRSSFFILLTYILVYLGLTLYQEGSIKEANWLMLVYFLINFIFIMFSYTLVYLVEQSFGFISGVSLVELSNINKPLLKELSEKAPGTFQHSLQVSNLGMAAAAKLGANASLIRTGALYHDIGKMMNPAFFTENQTPGMNPHAGLPFEESARIIINHVKDGVKIAQRYNIPQQIIDFIETHHGTSMPKYFYISWKNANPGKEVNEADFRYPGPNPFTREEAIMMMADAVEASSRSLAEYSEESLRTLVDKIIDGQLQEGYFKLAPITFRDIQTVKDVFVEKLQTMYHSRITYPELKTPAPQHAVSEEEHGEIPDYSDEETLHP
;
A
#
# COMPACT_ATOMS: atom_id res chain seq x y z
N SER A 1 20.26 7.33 8.44
CA SER A 1 19.61 6.38 9.35
C SER A 1 19.33 7.08 10.66
N GLU A 2 18.14 6.93 11.24
CA GLU A 2 17.83 7.44 12.59
C GLU A 2 18.86 6.96 13.63
N ARG A 3 19.38 5.73 13.47
CA ARG A 3 20.44 5.17 14.32
C ARG A 3 21.73 5.98 14.28
N SER A 4 22.13 6.49 13.11
CA SER A 4 23.33 7.35 13.02
C SER A 4 23.10 8.72 13.63
N GLN A 5 21.86 9.20 13.64
CA GLN A 5 21.52 10.48 14.30
C GLN A 5 21.66 10.36 15.81
N LEU A 6 21.14 9.29 16.44
CA LEU A 6 21.31 9.04 17.88
C LEU A 6 22.79 8.98 18.29
N ILE A 7 23.61 8.26 17.52
CA ILE A 7 25.05 8.18 17.78
C ILE A 7 25.68 9.57 17.69
N ARG A 8 25.40 10.30 16.60
CA ARG A 8 25.94 11.64 16.37
C ARG A 8 25.49 12.64 17.44
N SER A 9 24.23 12.59 17.86
CA SER A 9 23.67 13.41 18.94
C SER A 9 24.37 13.15 20.27
N SER A 10 24.69 11.90 20.57
CA SER A 10 25.40 11.55 21.82
C SER A 10 26.82 12.10 21.84
N PHE A 11 27.51 12.07 20.69
CA PHE A 11 28.81 12.73 20.53
C PHE A 11 28.71 14.26 20.69
N PHE A 12 27.68 14.88 20.11
CA PHE A 12 27.45 16.32 20.28
C PHE A 12 27.16 16.68 21.75
N ILE A 13 26.35 15.89 22.45
CA ILE A 13 26.07 16.09 23.89
C ILE A 13 27.35 16.03 24.71
N LEU A 14 28.18 15.00 24.49
CA LEU A 14 29.47 14.86 25.17
C LEU A 14 30.38 16.06 24.91
N LEU A 15 30.51 16.47 23.65
CA LEU A 15 31.33 17.61 23.27
C LEU A 15 30.82 18.91 23.91
N THR A 16 29.50 19.14 23.90
CA THR A 16 28.89 20.31 24.54
C THR A 16 29.15 20.31 26.04
N TYR A 17 29.01 19.17 26.74
CA TYR A 17 29.32 19.08 28.16
C TYR A 17 30.77 19.41 28.47
N ILE A 18 31.71 18.88 27.69
CA ILE A 18 33.14 19.17 27.86
C ILE A 18 33.41 20.67 27.63
N LEU A 19 32.90 21.26 26.54
CA LEU A 19 33.14 22.66 26.20
C LEU A 19 32.54 23.61 27.24
N VAL A 20 31.30 23.37 27.66
CA VAL A 20 30.62 24.19 28.67
C VAL A 20 31.32 24.09 30.01
N TYR A 21 31.71 22.88 30.43
CA TYR A 21 32.42 22.67 31.69
C TYR A 21 33.79 23.36 31.71
N LEU A 22 34.61 23.15 30.67
CA LEU A 22 35.91 23.81 30.57
C LEU A 22 35.77 25.35 30.50
N GLY A 23 34.73 25.85 29.81
CA GLY A 23 34.41 27.27 29.78
C GLY A 23 34.05 27.84 31.16
N LEU A 24 33.23 27.11 31.94
CA LEU A 24 32.88 27.50 33.31
C LEU A 24 34.10 27.46 34.25
N THR A 25 34.93 26.42 34.16
CA THR A 25 36.18 26.33 34.94
C THR A 25 37.11 27.49 34.60
N LEU A 26 37.29 27.81 33.31
CA LEU A 26 38.12 28.93 32.89
C LEU A 26 37.56 30.28 33.41
N TYR A 27 36.24 30.44 33.42
CA TYR A 27 35.58 31.65 33.93
C TYR A 27 35.73 31.82 35.46
N GLN A 28 35.62 30.73 36.22
CA GLN A 28 35.64 30.76 37.70
C GLN A 28 37.05 30.73 38.28
N GLU A 29 37.91 29.86 37.73
CA GLU A 29 39.25 29.58 38.28
C GLU A 29 40.35 30.29 37.48
N GLY A 30 40.04 30.89 36.33
CA GLY A 30 41.01 31.56 35.46
C GLY A 30 41.96 30.62 34.71
N SER A 31 41.85 29.30 34.91
CA SER A 31 42.69 28.28 34.28
C SER A 31 41.95 26.97 34.09
N ILE A 32 42.05 26.38 32.90
CA ILE A 32 41.53 25.03 32.60
C ILE A 32 42.29 23.90 33.31
N LYS A 33 43.47 24.17 33.89
CA LYS A 33 44.23 23.15 34.63
C LYS A 33 43.57 22.75 35.95
N GLU A 34 42.72 23.63 36.49
CA GLU A 34 41.95 23.37 37.71
C GLU A 34 40.71 22.50 37.44
N ALA A 35 40.50 22.07 36.19
CA ALA A 35 39.37 21.21 35.84
C ALA A 35 39.47 19.86 36.58
N ASN A 36 38.41 19.52 37.31
CA ASN A 36 38.29 18.21 37.95
C ASN A 36 38.13 17.11 36.87
N TRP A 37 39.16 16.28 36.74
CA TRP A 37 39.20 15.15 35.81
C TRP A 37 38.10 14.12 36.06
N LEU A 38 37.63 13.97 37.31
CA LEU A 38 36.53 13.06 37.64
C LEU A 38 35.23 13.48 36.96
N MET A 39 35.01 14.79 36.75
CA MET A 39 33.84 15.30 36.06
C MET A 39 33.85 14.89 34.57
N LEU A 40 35.02 14.91 33.93
CA LEU A 40 35.17 14.45 32.55
C LEU A 40 34.87 12.95 32.42
N VAL A 41 35.26 12.15 33.42
CA VAL A 41 34.90 10.73 33.50
C VAL A 41 33.39 10.55 33.63
N TYR A 42 32.71 11.37 34.44
CA TYR A 42 31.24 11.34 34.52
C TYR A 42 30.55 11.67 33.20
N PHE A 43 31.07 12.61 32.42
CA PHE A 43 30.56 12.89 31.08
C PHE A 43 30.75 11.70 30.14
N LEU A 44 31.89 11.00 30.23
CA LEU A 44 32.12 9.80 29.43
C LEU A 44 31.16 8.66 29.82
N ILE A 45 30.93 8.46 31.11
CA ILE A 45 29.94 7.50 31.62
C ILE A 45 28.53 7.86 31.11
N ASN A 46 28.15 9.14 31.17
CA ASN A 46 26.88 9.62 30.64
C ASN A 46 26.75 9.37 29.13
N PHE A 47 27.79 9.65 28.35
CA PHE A 47 27.84 9.33 26.92
C PHE A 47 27.60 7.83 26.67
N ILE A 48 28.25 6.96 27.43
CA ILE A 48 28.04 5.50 27.35
C ILE A 48 26.57 5.17 27.66
N PHE A 49 25.97 5.74 28.69
CA PHE A 49 24.55 5.51 29.00
C PHE A 49 23.60 6.01 27.90
N ILE A 50 23.88 7.15 27.27
CA ILE A 50 23.09 7.63 26.13
C ILE A 50 23.22 6.67 24.94
N MET A 51 24.37 6.02 24.73
CA MET A 51 24.50 4.96 23.72
C MET A 51 23.59 3.75 23.98
N PHE A 52 23.27 3.47 25.24
CA PHE A 52 22.28 2.45 25.62
C PHE A 52 20.82 2.90 25.49
N SER A 53 20.55 4.15 25.12
CA SER A 53 19.17 4.66 24.93
C SER A 53 18.36 3.81 23.96
N TYR A 54 18.97 3.29 22.89
CA TYR A 54 18.29 2.43 21.92
C TYR A 54 17.80 1.12 22.54
N THR A 55 18.65 0.48 23.34
CA THR A 55 18.28 -0.72 24.10
C THR A 55 17.15 -0.41 25.08
N LEU A 56 17.20 0.76 25.73
CA LEU A 56 16.14 1.18 26.65
C LEU A 56 14.81 1.44 25.93
N VAL A 57 14.84 2.08 24.74
CA VAL A 57 13.65 2.26 23.89
C VAL A 57 13.04 0.90 23.57
N TYR A 58 13.82 -0.07 23.13
CA TYR A 58 13.33 -1.43 22.86
C TYR A 58 12.70 -2.10 24.09
N LEU A 59 13.32 -1.97 25.27
CA LEU A 59 12.75 -2.51 26.52
C LEU A 59 11.41 -1.84 26.88
N VAL A 60 11.31 -0.53 26.67
CA VAL A 60 10.07 0.23 26.88
C VAL A 60 8.99 -0.18 25.87
N GLU A 61 9.34 -0.32 24.59
CA GLU A 61 8.43 -0.81 23.55
C GLU A 61 7.83 -2.18 23.92
N GLN A 62 8.66 -3.13 24.36
CA GLN A 62 8.20 -4.46 24.76
C GLN A 62 7.34 -4.42 26.04
N SER A 63 7.65 -3.52 26.97
CA SER A 63 6.92 -3.42 28.24
C SER A 63 5.54 -2.76 28.09
N PHE A 64 5.39 -1.83 27.14
CA PHE A 64 4.18 -1.02 26.98
C PHE A 64 3.45 -1.23 25.66
N GLY A 65 3.96 -2.08 24.75
CA GLY A 65 3.33 -2.38 23.46
C GLY A 65 3.37 -1.23 22.44
N PHE A 66 4.21 -0.21 22.66
CA PHE A 66 4.38 0.89 21.72
C PHE A 66 5.35 0.53 20.60
N ILE A 67 5.13 1.08 19.41
CA ILE A 67 6.11 1.07 18.32
C ILE A 67 6.74 2.46 18.19
N SER A 68 8.06 2.56 18.29
CA SER A 68 8.80 3.80 18.02
C SER A 68 8.93 4.07 16.51
N GLY A 69 9.23 5.33 16.17
CA GLY A 69 9.55 5.71 14.80
C GLY A 69 10.71 4.91 14.20
N VAL A 70 11.70 4.52 15.00
CA VAL A 70 12.83 3.72 14.52
C VAL A 70 12.38 2.30 14.16
N SER A 71 11.55 1.68 15.01
CA SER A 71 10.95 0.38 14.75
C SER A 71 10.07 0.39 13.51
N LEU A 72 9.29 1.46 13.27
CA LEU A 72 8.52 1.64 12.03
C LEU A 72 9.40 1.71 10.79
N VAL A 73 10.49 2.49 10.83
CA VAL A 73 11.44 2.57 9.71
C VAL A 73 12.02 1.19 9.40
N GLU A 74 12.38 0.42 10.43
CA GLU A 74 12.94 -0.91 10.26
C GLU A 74 11.94 -1.92 9.73
N LEU A 75 10.70 -1.90 10.21
CA LEU A 75 9.63 -2.76 9.71
C LEU A 75 9.25 -2.41 8.27
N SER A 76 9.32 -1.13 7.89
CA SER A 76 9.05 -0.68 6.52
C SER A 76 10.15 -1.01 5.49
N ASN A 77 11.26 -1.65 5.91
CA ASN A 77 12.32 -2.06 5.00
C ASN A 77 11.92 -3.31 4.21
N ILE A 78 11.57 -3.11 2.94
CA ILE A 78 11.13 -4.15 2.00
C ILE A 78 12.16 -5.26 1.75
N ASN A 79 13.43 -5.04 2.10
CA ASN A 79 14.47 -6.06 1.96
C ASN A 79 14.51 -7.05 3.14
N LYS A 80 13.67 -6.87 4.16
CA LYS A 80 13.54 -7.83 5.26
C LYS A 80 12.93 -9.15 4.75
N PRO A 81 13.28 -10.31 5.37
CA PRO A 81 12.87 -11.63 4.89
C PRO A 81 11.38 -11.76 4.58
N LEU A 82 10.49 -11.30 5.47
CA LEU A 82 9.04 -11.44 5.28
C LEU A 82 8.48 -10.62 4.10
N LEU A 83 8.88 -9.35 3.97
CA LEU A 83 8.41 -8.52 2.85
C LEU A 83 9.04 -8.94 1.51
N LYS A 84 10.28 -9.45 1.55
CA LYS A 84 10.92 -10.07 0.40
C LYS A 84 10.17 -11.34 -0.02
N GLU A 85 9.82 -12.21 0.92
CA GLU A 85 9.02 -13.40 0.68
C GLU A 85 7.66 -13.05 0.06
N LEU A 86 6.99 -11.99 0.55
CA LEU A 86 5.76 -11.46 -0.04
C LEU A 86 5.97 -11.05 -1.50
N SER A 87 7.03 -10.30 -1.79
CA SER A 87 7.34 -9.86 -3.16
C SER A 87 7.62 -11.01 -4.12
N GLU A 88 8.19 -12.11 -3.63
CA GLU A 88 8.52 -13.29 -4.45
C GLU A 88 7.31 -14.22 -4.65
N LYS A 89 6.50 -14.44 -3.60
CA LYS A 89 5.35 -15.35 -3.64
C LYS A 89 4.07 -14.73 -4.20
N ALA A 90 3.84 -13.44 -3.93
CA ALA A 90 2.63 -12.72 -4.31
C ALA A 90 2.98 -11.29 -4.79
N PRO A 91 3.66 -11.15 -5.95
CA PRO A 91 4.18 -9.87 -6.44
C PRO A 91 3.07 -8.82 -6.70
N GLY A 92 1.88 -9.26 -7.15
CA GLY A 92 0.74 -8.38 -7.37
C GLY A 92 0.19 -7.80 -6.06
N THR A 93 0.09 -8.63 -5.02
CA THR A 93 -0.26 -8.19 -3.66
C THR A 93 0.81 -7.28 -3.06
N PHE A 94 2.09 -7.55 -3.31
CA PHE A 94 3.17 -6.67 -2.87
C PHE A 94 3.05 -5.27 -3.51
N GLN A 95 2.80 -5.22 -4.82
CA GLN A 95 2.61 -3.95 -5.53
C GLN A 95 1.35 -3.21 -5.05
N HIS A 96 0.26 -3.94 -4.81
CA HIS A 96 -0.95 -3.42 -4.15
C HIS A 96 -0.63 -2.74 -2.83
N SER A 97 0.05 -3.45 -1.94
CA SER A 97 0.42 -2.96 -0.61
C SER A 97 1.24 -1.66 -0.68
N LEU A 98 2.12 -1.51 -1.67
CA LEU A 98 2.86 -0.26 -1.91
C LEU A 98 1.96 0.90 -2.35
N GLN A 99 0.96 0.65 -3.21
CA GLN A 99 0.04 1.70 -3.64
C GLN A 99 -0.92 2.12 -2.52
N VAL A 100 -1.44 1.16 -1.77
CA VAL A 100 -2.24 1.42 -0.56
C VAL A 100 -1.44 2.24 0.45
N SER A 101 -0.16 1.88 0.66
CA SER A 101 0.75 2.68 1.49
C SER A 101 0.86 4.12 1.01
N ASN A 102 1.02 4.36 -0.30
CA ASN A 102 1.16 5.71 -0.84
C ASN A 102 -0.10 6.55 -0.64
N LEU A 103 -1.28 5.97 -0.89
CA LEU A 103 -2.57 6.63 -0.68
C LEU A 103 -2.81 6.95 0.79
N GLY A 104 -2.69 5.93 1.66
CA GLY A 104 -2.93 6.08 3.08
C GLY A 104 -1.96 7.05 3.75
N MET A 105 -0.67 7.02 3.39
CA MET A 105 0.31 8.00 3.87
C MET A 105 -0.06 9.44 3.50
N ALA A 106 -0.50 9.67 2.27
CA ALA A 106 -0.87 11.01 1.81
C ALA A 106 -2.05 11.57 2.61
N ALA A 107 -3.07 10.73 2.85
CA ALA A 107 -4.22 11.11 3.66
C ALA A 107 -3.83 11.35 5.13
N ALA A 108 -3.04 10.47 5.74
CA ALA A 108 -2.58 10.66 7.11
C ALA A 108 -1.75 11.92 7.29
N ALA A 109 -0.84 12.22 6.36
CA ALA A 109 -0.06 13.45 6.40
C ALA A 109 -0.94 14.70 6.36
N LYS A 110 -2.02 14.69 5.58
CA LYS A 110 -2.96 15.81 5.49
C LYS A 110 -3.79 15.99 6.77
N LEU A 111 -4.10 14.89 7.46
CA LEU A 111 -4.90 14.88 8.69
C LEU A 111 -4.08 15.01 9.97
N GLY A 112 -2.74 15.02 9.88
CA GLY A 112 -1.86 14.96 11.05
C GLY A 112 -1.90 13.61 11.79
N ALA A 113 -2.33 12.54 11.11
CA ALA A 113 -2.28 11.18 11.61
C ALA A 113 -0.89 10.55 11.39
N ASN A 114 -0.63 9.38 11.97
CA ASN A 114 0.67 8.74 11.89
C ASN A 114 0.92 8.08 10.51
N ALA A 115 1.48 8.84 9.58
CA ALA A 115 1.77 8.36 8.23
C ALA A 115 2.79 7.20 8.21
N SER A 116 3.78 7.18 9.11
CA SER A 116 4.75 6.09 9.21
C SER A 116 4.10 4.78 9.68
N LEU A 117 3.11 4.86 10.56
CA LEU A 117 2.35 3.71 11.03
C LEU A 117 1.52 3.12 9.88
N ILE A 118 0.78 3.95 9.14
CA ILE A 118 0.01 3.50 7.97
C ILE A 118 0.93 2.90 6.91
N ARG A 119 2.08 3.53 6.63
CA ARG A 119 3.08 2.99 5.70
C ARG A 119 3.43 1.56 6.06
N THR A 120 3.80 1.33 7.31
CA THR A 120 4.19 0.00 7.78
C THR A 120 3.00 -0.95 7.77
N GLY A 121 1.85 -0.57 8.34
CA GLY A 121 0.62 -1.38 8.34
C GLY A 121 0.23 -1.83 6.93
N ALA A 122 0.27 -0.93 5.96
CA ALA A 122 -0.05 -1.23 4.57
C ALA A 122 0.89 -2.25 3.93
N LEU A 123 2.18 -2.30 4.29
CA LEU A 123 3.10 -3.32 3.77
C LEU A 123 2.78 -4.73 4.29
N TYR A 124 2.11 -4.83 5.43
CA TYR A 124 1.85 -6.10 6.10
C TYR A 124 0.39 -6.58 6.02
N HIS A 125 -0.59 -5.70 5.75
CA HIS A 125 -2.02 -6.01 5.86
C HIS A 125 -2.45 -7.28 5.10
N ASP A 126 -1.84 -7.53 3.95
CA ASP A 126 -2.20 -8.60 3.03
C ASP A 126 -1.21 -9.77 3.00
N ILE A 127 -0.27 -9.87 3.95
CA ILE A 127 0.76 -10.93 3.95
C ILE A 127 0.17 -12.35 3.97
N GLY A 128 -1.06 -12.52 4.46
CA GLY A 128 -1.75 -13.81 4.45
C GLY A 128 -2.07 -14.33 3.07
N LYS A 129 -2.18 -13.45 2.05
CA LYS A 129 -2.40 -13.86 0.66
C LYS A 129 -1.27 -14.74 0.10
N MET A 130 -0.07 -14.68 0.70
CA MET A 130 1.06 -15.57 0.37
C MET A 130 0.74 -17.06 0.53
N MET A 131 -0.24 -17.42 1.37
CA MET A 131 -0.62 -18.82 1.57
C MET A 131 -1.28 -19.42 0.33
N ASN A 132 -2.03 -18.61 -0.41
CA ASN A 132 -2.78 -19.04 -1.59
C ASN A 132 -2.80 -17.95 -2.69
N PRO A 133 -1.64 -17.53 -3.25
CA PRO A 133 -1.56 -16.32 -4.07
C PRO A 133 -2.46 -16.35 -5.29
N ALA A 134 -2.59 -17.52 -5.95
CA ALA A 134 -3.38 -17.70 -7.15
C ALA A 134 -4.88 -17.37 -6.96
N PHE A 135 -5.41 -17.44 -5.73
CA PHE A 135 -6.80 -17.10 -5.45
C PHE A 135 -7.08 -15.59 -5.39
N PHE A 136 -6.04 -14.75 -5.47
CA PHE A 136 -6.19 -13.30 -5.46
C PHE A 136 -5.92 -12.74 -6.85
N THR A 137 -6.88 -11.99 -7.38
CA THR A 137 -6.91 -11.54 -8.78
C THR A 137 -5.66 -10.78 -9.21
N GLU A 138 -5.04 -10.02 -8.29
CA GLU A 138 -3.82 -9.28 -8.55
C GLU A 138 -2.59 -10.16 -8.81
N ASN A 139 -2.63 -11.43 -8.41
CA ASN A 139 -1.56 -12.40 -8.64
C ASN A 139 -1.91 -13.46 -9.70
N GLN A 140 -3.11 -13.40 -10.28
CA GLN A 140 -3.57 -14.41 -11.25
C GLN A 140 -2.86 -14.23 -12.60
N THR A 141 -2.46 -15.36 -13.18
CA THR A 141 -2.04 -15.40 -14.58
C THR A 141 -3.28 -15.31 -15.47
N PRO A 142 -3.26 -14.51 -16.56
CA PRO A 142 -4.38 -14.42 -17.49
C PRO A 142 -4.87 -15.80 -17.94
N GLY A 143 -6.19 -16.01 -17.87
CA GLY A 143 -6.83 -17.28 -18.28
C GLY A 143 -6.89 -18.36 -17.19
N MET A 144 -6.25 -18.16 -16.03
CA MET A 144 -6.35 -19.08 -14.89
C MET A 144 -7.24 -18.47 -13.80
N ASN A 145 -8.37 -19.11 -13.51
CA ASN A 145 -9.24 -18.74 -12.40
C ASN A 145 -9.39 -19.94 -11.43
N PRO A 146 -8.66 -19.99 -10.31
CA PRO A 146 -8.75 -21.12 -9.38
C PRO A 146 -10.05 -21.15 -8.58
N HIS A 147 -10.89 -20.11 -8.66
CA HIS A 147 -12.27 -20.18 -8.17
C HIS A 147 -13.20 -20.93 -9.11
N ALA A 148 -12.79 -21.16 -10.37
CA ALA A 148 -13.60 -21.92 -11.31
C ALA A 148 -13.78 -23.37 -10.81
N GLY A 149 -15.03 -23.78 -10.63
CA GLY A 149 -15.38 -25.11 -10.13
C GLY A 149 -15.45 -25.25 -8.61
N LEU A 150 -15.15 -24.20 -7.84
CA LEU A 150 -15.38 -24.19 -6.39
C LEU A 150 -16.78 -23.66 -6.04
N PRO A 151 -17.41 -24.16 -4.97
CA PRO A 151 -18.57 -23.50 -4.37
C PRO A 151 -18.24 -22.05 -3.98
N PHE A 152 -19.24 -21.16 -4.04
CA PHE A 152 -19.05 -19.74 -3.73
C PHE A 152 -18.67 -19.53 -2.26
N GLU A 153 -19.22 -20.36 -1.36
CA GLU A 153 -18.89 -20.41 0.06
C GLU A 153 -17.41 -20.75 0.28
N GLU A 154 -16.90 -21.73 -0.47
CA GLU A 154 -15.50 -22.14 -0.37
C GLU A 154 -14.57 -21.04 -0.87
N SER A 155 -14.93 -20.40 -1.98
CA SER A 155 -14.18 -19.26 -2.51
C SER A 155 -14.18 -18.08 -1.54
N ALA A 156 -15.33 -17.74 -0.95
CA ALA A 156 -15.44 -16.71 0.07
C ALA A 156 -14.57 -17.04 1.29
N ARG A 157 -14.59 -18.29 1.75
CA ARG A 157 -13.77 -18.77 2.86
C ARG A 157 -12.28 -18.62 2.60
N ILE A 158 -11.79 -18.97 1.41
CA ILE A 158 -10.38 -18.79 1.03
C ILE A 158 -10.00 -17.31 1.06
N ILE A 159 -10.84 -16.45 0.50
CA ILE A 159 -10.60 -15.00 0.51
C ILE A 159 -10.62 -14.45 1.94
N ILE A 160 -11.60 -14.81 2.76
CA ILE A 160 -11.70 -14.28 4.14
C ILE A 160 -10.52 -14.75 5.00
N ASN A 161 -10.05 -15.98 4.81
CA ASN A 161 -8.99 -16.58 5.62
C ASN A 161 -7.62 -15.90 5.50
N HIS A 162 -7.36 -15.07 4.46
CA HIS A 162 -6.09 -14.36 4.36
C HIS A 162 -5.82 -13.48 5.58
N VAL A 163 -6.86 -12.93 6.23
CA VAL A 163 -6.70 -12.17 7.47
C VAL A 163 -6.11 -13.05 8.57
N LYS A 164 -6.75 -14.20 8.84
CA LYS A 164 -6.32 -15.14 9.88
C LYS A 164 -4.93 -15.71 9.59
N ASP A 165 -4.63 -16.01 8.34
CA ASP A 165 -3.31 -16.49 7.95
C ASP A 165 -2.25 -15.39 8.04
N GLY A 166 -2.60 -14.15 7.72
CA GLY A 166 -1.76 -12.98 7.89
C GLY A 166 -1.38 -12.75 9.35
N VAL A 167 -2.35 -12.80 10.26
CA VAL A 167 -2.11 -12.71 11.71
C VAL A 167 -1.15 -13.80 12.19
N LYS A 168 -1.36 -15.06 11.79
CA LYS A 168 -0.46 -16.17 12.15
C LYS A 168 0.95 -15.98 11.60
N ILE A 169 1.10 -15.45 10.38
CA ILE A 169 2.42 -15.13 9.81
C ILE A 169 3.07 -14.01 10.61
N ALA A 170 2.34 -12.92 10.87
CA ALA A 170 2.83 -11.77 11.63
C ALA A 170 3.31 -12.17 13.04
N GLN A 171 2.54 -12.98 13.75
CA GLN A 171 2.90 -13.51 15.07
C GLN A 171 4.18 -14.37 15.02
N ARG A 172 4.32 -15.25 14.02
CA ARG A 172 5.54 -16.07 13.84
C ARG A 172 6.78 -15.23 13.59
N TYR A 173 6.62 -14.08 12.93
CA TYR A 173 7.70 -13.14 12.66
C TYR A 173 7.90 -12.09 13.76
N ASN A 174 7.20 -12.21 14.90
CA ASN A 174 7.21 -11.26 16.01
C ASN A 174 6.91 -9.81 15.56
N ILE A 175 5.98 -9.67 14.61
CA ILE A 175 5.49 -8.37 14.19
C ILE A 175 4.67 -7.77 15.36
N PRO A 176 4.89 -6.49 15.72
CA PRO A 176 4.19 -5.89 16.86
C PRO A 176 2.67 -5.83 16.67
N GLN A 177 1.93 -5.87 17.78
CA GLN A 177 0.46 -5.93 17.77
C GLN A 177 -0.18 -4.77 16.98
N GLN A 178 0.32 -3.54 17.10
CA GLN A 178 -0.24 -2.41 16.35
C GLN A 178 -0.17 -2.58 14.82
N ILE A 179 0.74 -3.41 14.29
CA ILE A 179 0.78 -3.75 12.86
C ILE A 179 -0.13 -4.94 12.55
N ILE A 180 -0.25 -5.89 13.47
CA ILE A 180 -1.22 -7.00 13.39
C ILE A 180 -2.65 -6.45 13.32
N ASP A 181 -2.94 -5.39 14.08
CA ASP A 181 -4.27 -4.76 14.09
C ASP A 181 -4.67 -4.25 12.69
N PHE A 182 -3.73 -3.78 11.87
CA PHE A 182 -4.01 -3.43 10.47
C PHE A 182 -4.39 -4.65 9.62
N ILE A 183 -3.85 -5.83 9.90
CA ILE A 183 -4.21 -7.09 9.21
C ILE A 183 -5.62 -7.53 9.62
N GLU A 184 -5.99 -7.35 10.89
CA GLU A 184 -7.28 -7.79 11.41
C GLU A 184 -8.43 -6.85 10.99
N THR A 185 -8.15 -5.55 10.91
CA THR A 185 -9.17 -4.51 10.77
C THR A 185 -9.38 -4.00 9.35
N HIS A 186 -8.46 -4.22 8.40
CA HIS A 186 -8.53 -3.53 7.08
C HIS A 186 -9.79 -3.85 6.28
N HIS A 187 -10.41 -5.01 6.50
CA HIS A 187 -11.72 -5.34 5.94
C HIS A 187 -12.88 -5.22 6.94
N GLY A 188 -12.61 -5.03 8.23
CA GLY A 188 -13.62 -4.98 9.27
C GLY A 188 -14.58 -6.18 9.22
N THR A 189 -15.87 -5.90 9.28
CA THR A 189 -16.96 -6.89 9.18
C THR A 189 -17.62 -6.90 7.79
N SER A 190 -16.88 -6.46 6.78
CA SER A 190 -17.36 -6.40 5.40
C SER A 190 -17.59 -7.79 4.79
N MET A 191 -18.13 -7.81 3.57
CA MET A 191 -18.50 -9.03 2.86
C MET A 191 -17.87 -9.01 1.46
N PRO A 192 -17.19 -10.08 1.01
CA PRO A 192 -16.83 -10.28 -0.40
C PRO A 192 -18.08 -10.40 -1.28
N LYS A 193 -18.67 -9.26 -1.65
CA LYS A 193 -20.00 -9.16 -2.29
C LYS A 193 -20.12 -10.02 -3.54
N TYR A 194 -19.04 -10.17 -4.33
CA TYR A 194 -19.06 -10.99 -5.55
C TYR A 194 -19.51 -12.43 -5.27
N PHE A 195 -18.94 -13.11 -4.28
CA PHE A 195 -19.26 -14.50 -3.98
C PHE A 195 -20.65 -14.66 -3.37
N TYR A 196 -21.04 -13.76 -2.46
CA TYR A 196 -22.36 -13.77 -1.86
C TYR A 196 -23.48 -13.55 -2.89
N ILE A 197 -23.33 -12.53 -3.75
CA ILE A 197 -24.31 -12.23 -4.81
C ILE A 197 -24.37 -13.36 -5.83
N SER A 198 -23.22 -13.92 -6.22
CA SER A 198 -23.18 -15.06 -7.15
C SER A 198 -23.88 -16.29 -6.57
N TRP A 199 -23.71 -16.54 -5.26
CA TRP A 199 -24.43 -17.59 -4.56
C TRP A 199 -25.94 -17.39 -4.58
N LYS A 200 -26.42 -16.17 -4.25
CA LYS A 200 -27.84 -15.81 -4.27
C LYS A 200 -28.45 -15.98 -5.66
N ASN A 201 -27.72 -15.57 -6.70
CA ASN A 201 -28.16 -15.72 -8.09
C ASN A 201 -28.23 -17.19 -8.53
N ALA A 202 -27.30 -18.03 -8.09
CA ALA A 202 -27.29 -19.46 -8.39
C ALA A 202 -28.31 -20.26 -7.55
N ASN A 203 -28.79 -19.70 -6.44
CA ASN A 203 -29.75 -20.32 -5.54
C ASN A 203 -31.00 -19.44 -5.30
N PRO A 204 -31.82 -19.15 -6.32
CA PRO A 204 -33.02 -18.32 -6.13
C PRO A 204 -33.96 -18.89 -5.07
N GLY A 205 -34.41 -18.04 -4.15
CA GLY A 205 -35.33 -18.41 -3.08
C GLY A 205 -34.71 -19.20 -1.91
N LYS A 206 -33.39 -19.41 -1.90
CA LYS A 206 -32.69 -19.98 -0.75
C LYS A 206 -32.02 -18.90 0.10
N GLU A 207 -31.96 -19.17 1.38
CA GLU A 207 -31.20 -18.36 2.35
C GLU A 207 -29.89 -19.05 2.70
N VAL A 208 -28.83 -18.25 2.86
CA VAL A 208 -27.54 -18.68 3.38
C VAL A 208 -27.22 -17.85 4.60
N ASN A 209 -26.44 -18.42 5.51
CA ASN A 209 -25.91 -17.68 6.64
C ASN A 209 -24.94 -16.60 6.13
N GLU A 210 -25.31 -15.32 6.25
CA GLU A 210 -24.45 -14.21 5.84
C GLU A 210 -23.09 -14.20 6.55
N ALA A 211 -23.02 -14.75 7.77
CA ALA A 211 -21.78 -14.82 8.52
C ALA A 211 -20.70 -15.65 7.79
N ASP A 212 -21.09 -16.60 6.94
CA ASP A 212 -20.15 -17.42 6.16
C ASP A 212 -19.47 -16.61 5.05
N PHE A 213 -20.01 -15.44 4.72
CA PHE A 213 -19.49 -14.51 3.71
C PHE A 213 -18.95 -13.22 4.34
N ARG A 214 -18.86 -13.10 5.67
CA ARG A 214 -18.36 -11.88 6.32
C ARG A 214 -16.97 -12.10 6.89
N TYR A 215 -16.15 -11.06 6.79
CA TYR A 215 -14.94 -10.98 7.59
C TYR A 215 -15.29 -10.95 9.07
N PRO A 216 -14.49 -11.61 9.94
CA PRO A 216 -14.79 -11.69 11.36
C PRO A 216 -14.64 -10.35 12.10
N GLY A 217 -14.02 -9.35 11.48
CA GLY A 217 -13.62 -8.11 12.13
C GLY A 217 -12.42 -8.28 13.06
N PRO A 218 -12.19 -7.31 13.97
CA PRO A 218 -13.07 -6.19 14.30
C PRO A 218 -13.07 -5.07 13.26
N ASN A 219 -14.06 -4.16 13.34
CA ASN A 219 -14.03 -2.91 12.56
C ASN A 219 -12.88 -2.00 13.04
N PRO A 220 -12.36 -1.10 12.18
CA PRO A 220 -11.36 -0.10 12.56
C PRO A 220 -11.76 0.68 13.81
N PHE A 221 -10.81 0.82 14.73
CA PHE A 221 -10.98 1.55 15.99
C PHE A 221 -9.95 2.67 16.18
N THR A 222 -8.94 2.76 15.31
CA THR A 222 -8.07 3.93 15.20
C THR A 222 -8.34 4.75 13.94
N ARG A 223 -7.89 6.01 13.93
CA ARG A 223 -8.02 6.87 12.75
C ARG A 223 -7.20 6.33 11.58
N GLU A 224 -6.02 5.79 11.88
CA GLU A 224 -5.09 5.20 10.92
C GLU A 224 -5.65 3.94 10.26
N GLU A 225 -6.30 3.04 11.02
CA GLU A 225 -6.97 1.86 10.47
C GLU A 225 -8.15 2.24 9.58
N ALA A 226 -8.93 3.27 9.93
CA ALA A 226 -10.01 3.75 9.08
C ALA A 226 -9.48 4.29 7.75
N ILE A 227 -8.36 5.03 7.77
CA ILE A 227 -7.66 5.49 6.56
C ILE A 227 -7.15 4.29 5.76
N MET A 228 -6.61 3.25 6.42
CA MET A 228 -6.14 2.04 5.76
C MET A 228 -7.29 1.31 5.03
N MET A 229 -8.42 1.09 5.70
CA MET A 229 -9.61 0.45 5.11
C MET A 229 -10.13 1.22 3.89
N MET A 230 -10.14 2.55 3.95
CA MET A 230 -10.51 3.38 2.79
C MET A 230 -9.50 3.24 1.66
N ALA A 231 -8.19 3.31 1.97
CA ALA A 231 -7.13 3.24 0.98
C ALA A 231 -7.12 1.89 0.24
N ASP A 232 -7.22 0.78 0.97
CA ASP A 232 -7.26 -0.57 0.41
C ASP A 232 -8.42 -0.75 -0.58
N ALA A 233 -9.64 -0.42 -0.14
CA ALA A 233 -10.84 -0.58 -0.95
C ALA A 233 -10.84 0.31 -2.19
N VAL A 234 -10.36 1.55 -2.07
CA VAL A 234 -10.28 2.50 -3.18
C VAL A 234 -9.21 2.10 -4.18
N GLU A 235 -8.02 1.71 -3.73
CA GLU A 235 -6.96 1.21 -4.63
C GLU A 235 -7.46 0.02 -5.42
N ALA A 236 -7.97 -1.00 -4.72
CA ALA A 236 -8.38 -2.25 -5.35
C ALA A 236 -9.49 -2.03 -6.38
N SER A 237 -10.46 -1.17 -6.05
CA SER A 237 -11.58 -0.85 -6.95
C SER A 237 -11.13 -0.02 -8.15
N SER A 238 -10.16 0.89 -7.98
CA SER A 238 -9.69 1.80 -9.04
C SER A 238 -9.05 1.07 -10.22
N ARG A 239 -8.45 -0.10 -9.98
CA ARG A 239 -7.85 -0.96 -11.02
C ARG A 239 -8.82 -1.41 -12.10
N SER A 240 -10.13 -1.41 -11.79
CA SER A 240 -11.18 -1.86 -12.71
C SER A 240 -11.79 -0.72 -13.55
N LEU A 241 -11.36 0.53 -13.32
CA LEU A 241 -11.86 1.67 -14.10
C LEU A 241 -11.36 1.61 -15.54
N ALA A 242 -12.28 1.87 -16.49
CA ALA A 242 -11.95 2.01 -17.90
C ALA A 242 -11.21 3.32 -18.20
N GLU A 243 -11.54 4.39 -17.47
CA GLU A 243 -10.95 5.72 -17.60
C GLU A 243 -10.69 6.37 -16.24
N TYR A 244 -9.63 7.18 -16.16
CA TYR A 244 -9.15 7.81 -14.93
C TYR A 244 -9.35 9.33 -14.97
N SER A 245 -10.55 9.77 -15.36
CA SER A 245 -10.94 11.18 -15.30
C SER A 245 -11.19 11.60 -13.85
N GLU A 246 -11.17 12.91 -13.57
CA GLU A 246 -11.51 13.42 -12.23
C GLU A 246 -12.89 12.96 -11.77
N GLU A 247 -13.88 13.03 -12.67
CA GLU A 247 -15.25 12.67 -12.40
C GLU A 247 -15.41 11.16 -12.12
N SER A 248 -14.76 10.30 -12.92
CA SER A 248 -14.82 8.84 -12.73
C SER A 248 -14.17 8.44 -11.41
N LEU A 249 -13.02 9.02 -11.08
CA LEU A 249 -12.32 8.79 -9.82
C LEU A 249 -13.10 9.30 -8.62
N ARG A 250 -13.65 10.51 -8.69
CA ARG A 250 -14.47 11.08 -7.63
C ARG A 250 -15.69 10.22 -7.35
N THR A 251 -16.40 9.82 -8.40
CA THR A 251 -17.59 8.96 -8.30
C THR A 251 -17.23 7.61 -7.65
N LEU A 252 -16.11 7.00 -8.04
CA LEU A 252 -15.65 5.75 -7.44
C LEU A 252 -15.32 5.93 -5.96
N VAL A 253 -14.49 6.93 -5.63
CA VAL A 253 -14.03 7.19 -4.25
C VAL A 253 -15.22 7.48 -3.34
N ASP A 254 -16.15 8.34 -3.76
CA ASP A 254 -17.36 8.66 -3.01
C ASP A 254 -18.21 7.41 -2.78
N LYS A 255 -18.48 6.63 -3.84
CA LYS A 255 -19.27 5.39 -3.73
C LYS A 255 -18.70 4.40 -2.73
N ILE A 256 -17.38 4.18 -2.75
CA ILE A 256 -16.72 3.21 -1.87
C ILE A 256 -16.73 3.68 -0.43
N ILE A 257 -16.27 4.91 -0.18
CA ILE A 257 -16.09 5.44 1.18
C ILE A 257 -17.46 5.72 1.83
N ASP A 258 -18.43 6.24 1.08
CA ASP A 258 -19.78 6.44 1.61
C ASP A 258 -20.48 5.11 1.89
N GLY A 259 -20.20 4.08 1.08
CA GLY A 259 -20.64 2.72 1.36
C GLY A 259 -20.11 2.21 2.69
N GLN A 260 -18.80 2.33 2.93
CA GLN A 260 -18.18 1.92 4.21
C GLN A 260 -18.75 2.69 5.41
N LEU A 261 -19.01 3.99 5.22
CA LEU A 261 -19.63 4.84 6.24
C LEU A 261 -21.07 4.42 6.56
N GLN A 262 -21.89 4.15 5.54
CA GLN A 262 -23.28 3.72 5.70
C GLN A 262 -23.41 2.35 6.39
N GLU A 263 -22.50 1.42 6.06
CA GLU A 263 -22.40 0.11 6.73
C GLU A 263 -21.94 0.25 8.20
N GLY A 264 -21.42 1.42 8.58
CA GLY A 264 -21.05 1.72 9.96
C GLY A 264 -19.68 1.19 10.37
N TYR A 265 -18.79 0.91 9.42
CA TYR A 265 -17.45 0.39 9.74
C TYR A 265 -16.58 1.37 10.53
N PHE A 266 -16.86 2.68 10.45
CA PHE A 266 -16.09 3.71 11.14
C PHE A 266 -16.63 4.12 12.51
N LYS A 267 -17.67 3.43 13.03
CA LYS A 267 -18.34 3.81 14.30
C LYS A 267 -17.41 3.82 15.53
N LEU A 268 -16.36 2.99 15.52
CA LEU A 268 -15.43 2.86 16.65
C LEU A 268 -14.16 3.70 16.46
N ALA A 269 -13.89 4.19 15.25
CA ALA A 269 -12.71 4.97 14.94
C ALA A 269 -12.95 6.47 15.22
N PRO A 270 -11.96 7.20 15.80
CA PRO A 270 -12.05 8.64 16.04
C PRO A 270 -11.80 9.44 14.74
N ILE A 271 -12.64 9.21 13.72
CA ILE A 271 -12.60 9.86 12.42
C ILE A 271 -13.88 10.69 12.20
N THR A 272 -13.72 11.95 11.82
CA THR A 272 -14.86 12.86 11.61
C THR A 272 -15.31 12.86 10.15
N PHE A 273 -16.53 13.34 9.86
CA PHE A 273 -16.97 13.55 8.47
C PHE A 273 -16.05 14.50 7.68
N ARG A 274 -15.45 15.48 8.36
CA ARG A 274 -14.45 16.37 7.75
C ARG A 274 -13.18 15.62 7.37
N ASP A 275 -12.73 14.72 8.22
CA ASP A 275 -11.56 13.87 7.93
C ASP A 275 -11.85 12.97 6.72
N ILE A 276 -13.03 12.34 6.69
CA ILE A 276 -13.47 11.50 5.56
C ILE A 276 -13.49 12.30 4.25
N GLN A 277 -14.05 13.52 4.26
CA GLN A 277 -14.05 14.38 3.07
C GLN A 277 -12.61 14.70 2.60
N THR A 278 -11.72 14.99 3.54
CA THR A 278 -10.31 15.25 3.24
C THR A 278 -9.62 14.02 2.65
N VAL A 279 -9.92 12.82 3.16
CA VAL A 279 -9.39 11.55 2.62
C VAL A 279 -9.85 11.36 1.18
N LYS A 280 -11.14 11.57 0.89
CA LYS A 280 -11.71 11.48 -0.45
C LYS A 280 -10.99 12.40 -1.43
N ASP A 281 -10.81 13.66 -1.07
CA ASP A 281 -10.15 14.66 -1.92
C ASP A 281 -8.68 14.27 -2.20
N VAL A 282 -7.94 13.84 -1.16
CA VAL A 282 -6.55 13.37 -1.32
C VAL A 282 -6.46 12.13 -2.20
N PHE A 283 -7.38 11.17 -2.06
CA PHE A 283 -7.36 9.95 -2.86
C PHE A 283 -7.62 10.24 -4.34
N VAL A 284 -8.58 11.12 -4.66
CA VAL A 284 -8.82 11.53 -6.05
C VAL A 284 -7.55 12.15 -6.66
N GLU A 285 -6.91 13.10 -5.97
CA GLU A 285 -5.67 13.75 -6.43
C GLU A 285 -4.53 12.73 -6.66
N LYS A 286 -4.37 11.79 -5.72
CA LYS A 286 -3.29 10.80 -5.80
C LYS A 286 -3.53 9.76 -6.89
N LEU A 287 -4.74 9.26 -7.03
CA LEU A 287 -5.09 8.33 -8.11
C LEU A 287 -4.92 9.01 -9.47
N GLN A 288 -5.36 10.26 -9.63
CA GLN A 288 -5.12 11.02 -10.85
C GLN A 288 -3.63 11.04 -11.20
N THR A 289 -2.76 11.38 -10.24
CA THR A 289 -1.31 11.43 -10.46
C THR A 289 -0.71 10.06 -10.82
N MET A 290 -1.16 9.00 -10.14
CA MET A 290 -0.68 7.63 -10.36
C MET A 290 -1.02 7.10 -11.76
N TYR A 291 -2.19 7.46 -12.30
CA TYR A 291 -2.67 6.94 -13.59
C TYR A 291 -2.47 7.90 -14.78
N HIS A 292 -2.40 9.22 -14.55
CA HIS A 292 -2.06 10.20 -15.62
C HIS A 292 -0.60 10.15 -16.06
N SER A 293 0.31 9.57 -15.26
CA SER A 293 1.72 9.39 -15.67
C SER A 293 1.94 8.26 -16.69
N ARG A 294 0.88 7.56 -17.12
CA ARG A 294 0.91 6.52 -18.16
C ARG A 294 0.33 6.98 -19.50
N ILE A 295 0.62 8.21 -19.94
CA ILE A 295 0.23 8.65 -21.30
C ILE A 295 1.01 7.81 -22.31
N THR A 296 0.26 7.10 -23.17
CA THR A 296 0.77 6.33 -24.31
C THR A 296 1.53 7.25 -25.25
N TYR A 297 2.76 6.89 -25.63
CA TYR A 297 3.47 7.60 -26.70
C TYR A 297 2.62 7.54 -27.98
N PRO A 298 2.39 8.68 -28.66
CA PRO A 298 1.65 8.66 -29.91
C PRO A 298 2.40 7.84 -30.95
N GLU A 299 1.74 6.83 -31.52
CA GLU A 299 2.26 6.13 -32.68
C GLU A 299 2.26 7.07 -33.90
N LEU A 300 3.38 7.08 -34.63
CA LEU A 300 3.47 7.76 -35.93
C LEU A 300 2.45 7.12 -36.87
N LYS A 301 1.40 7.87 -37.23
CA LYS A 301 0.51 7.49 -38.33
C LYS A 301 1.31 7.57 -39.63
N THR A 302 1.81 6.43 -40.11
CA THR A 302 2.30 6.33 -41.49
C THR A 302 1.10 6.53 -42.42
N PRO A 303 1.10 7.52 -43.33
CA PRO A 303 0.02 7.66 -44.30
C PRO A 303 -0.05 6.39 -45.15
N ALA A 304 -1.25 5.82 -45.27
CA ALA A 304 -1.47 4.68 -46.16
C ALA A 304 -1.07 5.06 -47.60
N PRO A 305 -0.44 4.14 -48.36
CA PRO A 305 -0.12 4.40 -49.76
C PRO A 305 -1.42 4.66 -50.52
N GLN A 306 -1.50 5.82 -51.19
CA GLN A 306 -2.61 6.15 -52.06
C GLN A 306 -2.71 5.08 -53.17
N HIS A 307 -3.90 4.53 -53.31
CA HIS A 307 -4.25 3.56 -54.35
C HIS A 307 -3.79 4.05 -55.72
N ALA A 308 -2.96 3.24 -56.38
CA ALA A 308 -2.77 3.32 -57.82
C ALA A 308 -4.13 3.04 -58.48
N VAL A 309 -4.62 4.00 -59.27
CA VAL A 309 -5.84 3.89 -60.05
C VAL A 309 -5.59 2.87 -61.15
N SER A 310 -6.35 1.78 -61.13
CA SER A 310 -6.53 0.86 -62.25
C SER A 310 -7.50 1.48 -63.25
N GLU A 311 -7.03 1.81 -64.45
CA GLU A 311 -7.89 2.09 -65.60
C GLU A 311 -8.16 0.78 -66.34
N GLU A 312 -9.44 0.36 -66.38
CA GLU A 312 -9.95 -0.60 -67.37
C GLU A 312 -11.23 -0.03 -68.01
N GLU A 313 -11.12 0.12 -69.34
CA GLU A 313 -12.11 -0.01 -70.43
C GLU A 313 -13.44 0.76 -70.44
N HIS A 314 -13.66 1.50 -71.54
CA HIS A 314 -14.60 1.03 -72.58
C HIS A 314 -14.55 1.84 -73.90
N GLY A 315 -14.53 1.11 -75.03
CA GLY A 315 -15.32 1.41 -76.22
C GLY A 315 -14.63 2.09 -77.42
N GLU A 316 -14.29 1.31 -78.45
CA GLU A 316 -14.84 1.36 -79.83
C GLU A 316 -13.84 0.85 -80.89
N ILE A 317 -14.30 -0.11 -81.69
CA ILE A 317 -13.72 -0.68 -82.93
C ILE A 317 -14.15 0.28 -84.07
N PRO A 318 -13.31 0.67 -85.07
CA PRO A 318 -13.14 -0.22 -86.24
C PRO A 318 -11.86 -0.11 -87.12
N ASP A 319 -11.48 -1.29 -87.63
CA ASP A 319 -11.18 -1.63 -89.04
C ASP A 319 -9.78 -1.43 -89.68
N TYR A 320 -9.52 -2.43 -90.53
CA TYR A 320 -8.62 -2.57 -91.69
C TYR A 320 -7.19 -3.14 -91.61
N SER A 321 -7.07 -4.27 -92.34
CA SER A 321 -5.98 -4.77 -93.21
C SER A 321 -4.71 -5.42 -92.64
N ASP A 322 -4.54 -6.68 -93.07
CA ASP A 322 -3.37 -7.29 -93.73
C ASP A 322 -2.07 -7.43 -92.91
N GLU A 323 -1.24 -8.47 -92.99
CA GLU A 323 -1.09 -9.68 -93.81
C GLU A 323 0.03 -10.52 -93.12
N GLU A 324 0.09 -11.84 -93.40
CA GLU A 324 1.30 -12.70 -93.42
C GLU A 324 2.19 -12.84 -92.13
N THR A 325 2.79 -13.97 -91.72
CA THR A 325 3.12 -15.29 -92.29
C THR A 325 3.68 -16.22 -91.17
N LEU A 326 3.45 -17.53 -91.38
CA LEU A 326 4.20 -18.76 -91.00
C LEU A 326 5.26 -18.80 -89.87
N HIS A 327 5.18 -19.84 -89.02
CA HIS A 327 5.99 -21.09 -89.02
C HIS A 327 6.00 -21.79 -87.64
N PRO A 328 6.44 -23.06 -87.57
CA PRO A 328 5.72 -24.32 -87.76
C PRO A 328 5.04 -24.89 -86.49
#